data_AF-A0A970HUD0-F1
#
_entry.id   AF-A0A970HUD0-F1
#
_cell.length_a   1.000
_cell.length_b   1.000
_cell.length_c   1.000
_cell.angle_alpha   90.00
_cell.angle_beta   90.00
_cell.angle_gamma   90.00
#
_symmetry.space_group_name_H-M   'P 1'
#
loop_
_entity.id
_entity.type
_entity.pdbx_description
1 polymer ?
#
loop_
_entity_poly.entity_id
_entity_poly.type
_entity_poly.pdbx_seq_one_letter_code
_entity_poly.pdbx_strand_id
1 'polypeptide(L)'
;AQEIWVGELGKLSVNRAVDPSIYPNDVVRKAAQVLSEAEIFRFDGSDLMPSEIGSGAFWTGVLDYVSGADLDDVLEMIEMTAEEVYE
;
A
#
# COMPACT_ATOMS: atom_id res chain seq x y z
N ALA A 1 18.81 1.13 -16.54
CA ALA A 1 17.41 1.60 -16.44
C ALA A 1 16.99 1.77 -14.98
N GLN A 2 16.95 0.71 -14.15
CA GLN A 2 16.53 0.85 -12.74
C GLN A 2 17.38 1.83 -11.92
N GLU A 3 18.68 1.96 -12.18
CA GLU A 3 19.53 2.96 -11.51
C GLU A 3 19.04 4.40 -11.73
N ILE A 4 18.54 4.74 -12.93
CA ILE A 4 17.94 6.05 -13.23
C ILE A 4 16.63 6.22 -12.46
N TRP A 5 15.77 5.18 -12.43
CA TRP A 5 14.48 5.24 -11.73
C TRP A 5 14.64 5.36 -10.22
N VAL A 6 15.67 4.71 -9.68
CA VAL A 6 15.99 4.73 -8.27
C VAL A 6 16.64 6.06 -7.88
N GLY A 7 17.67 6.48 -8.61
CA GLY A 7 18.45 7.67 -8.27
C GLY A 7 17.73 8.98 -8.55
N GLU A 8 17.08 9.11 -9.71
CA GLU A 8 16.45 10.38 -10.12
C GLU A 8 15.00 10.50 -9.62
N LEU A 9 14.25 9.39 -9.59
CA LEU A 9 12.81 9.41 -9.28
C LEU A 9 12.47 8.85 -7.90
N GLY A 10 13.47 8.39 -7.13
CA GLY A 10 13.27 7.83 -5.80
C GLY A 10 12.40 6.57 -5.78
N LYS A 11 12.31 5.83 -6.89
CA LYS A 11 11.51 4.60 -6.94
C LYS A 11 12.20 3.48 -6.18
N LEU A 12 11.41 2.60 -5.56
CA LEU A 12 11.92 1.41 -4.92
C LEU A 12 12.17 0.31 -5.95
N SER A 13 13.16 -0.55 -5.68
CA SER A 13 13.52 -1.66 -6.55
C SER A 13 13.59 -2.94 -5.73
N VAL A 14 12.99 -4.01 -6.25
CA VAL A 14 13.15 -5.37 -5.72
C VAL A 14 14.40 -6.06 -6.25
N ASN A 15 15.07 -5.46 -7.25
CA ASN A 15 16.31 -5.99 -7.78
C ASN A 15 17.46 -5.72 -6.80
N ARG A 16 17.97 -6.79 -6.21
CA ARG A 16 19.07 -6.77 -5.22
C ARG A 16 20.42 -6.34 -5.80
N ALA A 17 20.56 -6.26 -7.11
CA ALA A 17 21.78 -5.77 -7.76
C ALA A 17 21.87 -4.24 -7.86
N VAL A 18 20.79 -3.52 -7.50
CA VAL A 18 20.82 -2.04 -7.45
C VAL A 18 21.69 -1.59 -6.29
N ASP A 19 22.67 -0.73 -6.55
CA ASP A 19 23.51 -0.14 -5.52
C ASP A 19 22.66 0.76 -4.58
N PRO A 20 22.53 0.43 -3.28
CA PRO A 20 21.76 1.24 -2.34
C PRO A 20 22.31 2.67 -2.15
N SER A 21 23.55 2.95 -2.53
CA SER A 21 24.15 4.28 -2.41
C SER A 21 23.44 5.32 -3.29
N ILE A 22 22.85 4.89 -4.42
CA ILE A 22 22.26 5.77 -5.42
C ILE A 22 20.87 6.30 -5.03
N TYR A 23 20.25 5.79 -3.97
CA TYR A 23 18.97 6.31 -3.48
C TYR A 23 19.12 7.77 -3.02
N PRO A 24 18.14 8.64 -3.34
CA PRO A 24 18.28 10.10 -3.22
C PRO A 24 18.34 10.60 -1.77
N ASN A 25 17.89 9.81 -0.80
CA ASN A 25 17.98 10.10 0.63
C ASN A 25 17.86 8.83 1.48
N ASP A 26 18.17 8.96 2.77
CA ASP A 26 18.19 7.83 3.70
C ASP A 26 16.81 7.22 3.95
N VAL A 27 15.72 7.99 3.84
CA VAL A 27 14.35 7.47 4.01
C VAL A 27 14.02 6.47 2.89
N VAL A 28 14.24 6.87 1.63
CA VAL A 28 13.99 6.00 0.47
C VAL A 28 14.94 4.81 0.47
N ARG A 29 16.23 5.03 0.81
CA ARG A 29 17.20 3.94 0.96
C ARG A 29 16.75 2.92 2.01
N LYS A 30 16.23 3.37 3.15
CA LYS A 30 15.75 2.48 4.21
C LYS A 30 14.52 1.69 3.78
N ALA A 31 13.57 2.33 3.10
CA ALA A 31 12.41 1.65 2.53
C ALA A 31 12.83 0.57 1.51
N ALA A 32 13.81 0.86 0.65
CA ALA A 32 14.35 -0.12 -0.30
C ALA A 32 15.06 -1.28 0.40
N GLN A 33 15.80 -1.02 1.47
CA GLN A 33 16.41 -2.05 2.28
C GLN A 33 15.34 -3.01 2.83
N VAL A 34 14.31 -2.48 3.48
CA VAL A 34 13.18 -3.27 4.03
C VAL A 34 12.55 -4.12 2.94
N LEU A 35 12.30 -3.54 1.76
CA LEU A 35 11.73 -4.27 0.62
C LEU A 35 12.65 -5.40 0.10
N SER A 36 13.96 -5.15 0.01
CA SER A 36 14.92 -6.12 -0.55
C SER A 36 15.25 -7.29 0.39
N GLU A 37 15.18 -7.04 1.70
CA GLU A 37 15.46 -7.99 2.79
C GLU A 37 14.20 -8.76 3.24
N ALA A 38 12.99 -8.27 2.92
CA ALA A 38 11.76 -8.97 3.25
C ALA A 38 11.71 -10.37 2.62
N GLU A 39 11.35 -11.37 3.43
CA GLU A 39 11.08 -12.73 2.94
C GLU A 39 9.78 -12.77 2.13
N ILE A 40 8.79 -11.97 2.53
CA ILE A 40 7.48 -11.89 1.93
C ILE A 40 7.13 -10.42 1.68
N PHE A 41 6.70 -10.14 0.45
CA PHE A 41 6.10 -8.88 0.06
C PHE A 41 4.63 -9.10 -0.33
N ARG A 42 3.77 -8.16 0.07
CA ARG A 42 2.34 -8.13 -0.26
C ARG A 42 1.94 -6.70 -0.58
N PHE A 43 1.03 -6.57 -1.54
CA PHE A 43 0.28 -5.33 -1.75
C PHE A 43 -0.79 -5.20 -0.67
N ASP A 44 -1.35 -4.00 -0.54
CA ASP A 44 -2.47 -3.78 0.37
C ASP A 44 -3.63 -4.67 -0.04
N GLY A 45 -4.35 -5.24 0.93
CA GLY A 45 -5.46 -6.15 0.64
C GLY A 45 -6.57 -5.48 -0.18
N SER A 46 -6.76 -4.17 -0.01
CA SER A 46 -7.72 -3.38 -0.77
C SER A 46 -7.39 -3.29 -2.26
N ASP A 47 -6.11 -3.38 -2.65
CA ASP A 47 -5.69 -3.40 -4.05
C ASP A 47 -6.16 -4.67 -4.79
N LEU A 48 -6.47 -5.74 -4.06
CA LEU A 48 -6.98 -6.99 -4.61
C LEU A 48 -8.52 -7.07 -4.64
N MET A 49 -9.20 -6.06 -4.10
CA MET A 49 -10.66 -5.99 -4.05
C MET A 49 -11.22 -5.23 -5.26
N PRO A 50 -12.50 -5.43 -5.63
CA PRO A 50 -13.21 -4.53 -6.52
C PRO A 50 -13.10 -3.07 -6.08
N SER A 51 -13.09 -2.13 -7.03
CA SER A 51 -12.86 -0.70 -6.77
C SER A 51 -13.84 -0.09 -5.77
N GLU A 52 -15.07 -0.56 -5.79
CA GLU A 52 -16.19 -0.18 -4.95
C GLU A 52 -15.89 -0.48 -3.47
N ILE A 53 -15.16 -1.57 -3.21
CA ILE A 53 -14.73 -1.95 -1.87
C ILE A 53 -13.37 -1.32 -1.57
N GLY A 54 -12.33 -1.65 -2.35
CA GLY A 54 -10.94 -1.32 -2.01
C GLY A 54 -10.67 0.19 -1.97
N SER A 55 -10.85 0.85 -3.11
CA SER A 55 -10.72 2.31 -3.21
C SER A 55 -11.96 3.08 -2.75
N GLY A 56 -13.06 2.40 -2.47
CA GLY A 56 -14.34 2.97 -2.06
C GLY A 56 -14.60 2.81 -0.56
N ALA A 57 -15.43 1.82 -0.21
CA ALA A 57 -15.90 1.60 1.16
C ALA A 57 -14.76 1.42 2.17
N PHE A 58 -13.76 0.58 1.87
CA PHE A 58 -12.63 0.35 2.76
C PHE A 58 -11.81 1.63 2.99
N TRP A 59 -11.42 2.32 1.92
CA TRP A 59 -10.65 3.56 2.03
C TRP A 59 -11.40 4.63 2.84
N THR A 60 -12.69 4.83 2.54
CA THR A 60 -13.55 5.79 3.25
C THR A 60 -13.71 5.40 4.72
N GLY A 61 -14.00 4.13 4.99
CA GLY A 61 -14.17 3.61 6.34
C GLY A 61 -12.94 3.78 7.21
N VAL A 62 -11.73 3.55 6.68
CA VAL A 62 -10.47 3.80 7.40
C VAL A 62 -10.32 5.28 7.76
N LEU A 63 -10.68 6.20 6.85
CA LEU A 63 -10.64 7.63 7.13
C LEU A 63 -11.66 8.05 8.19
N ASP A 64 -12.87 7.50 8.14
CA ASP A 64 -13.95 7.77 9.09
C ASP A 64 -13.59 7.27 10.49
N TYR A 65 -13.03 6.06 10.59
CA TYR A 65 -12.55 5.50 11.85
C TYR A 65 -11.45 6.37 12.49
N VAL A 66 -10.46 6.80 11.70
CA VAL A 66 -9.40 7.71 12.18
C VAL A 66 -9.98 9.07 12.57
N SER A 67 -11.08 9.49 11.94
CA SER A 67 -11.81 10.72 12.27
C SER A 67 -12.74 10.58 13.48
N GLY A 68 -12.85 9.39 14.07
CA GLY A 68 -13.58 9.13 15.31
C GLY A 68 -14.94 8.45 15.16
N ALA A 69 -15.27 7.91 13.98
CA ALA A 69 -16.43 7.04 13.81
C ALA A 69 -16.26 5.75 14.64
N ASP A 70 -17.39 5.14 15.04
CA ASP A 70 -17.38 3.86 15.71
C ASP A 70 -16.88 2.75 14.77
N LEU A 71 -16.09 1.81 15.31
CA LEU A 71 -15.49 0.75 14.50
C LEU A 71 -16.54 -0.21 13.95
N ASP A 72 -17.57 -0.55 14.74
CA ASP A 72 -18.56 -1.55 14.34
C ASP A 72 -19.41 -0.99 13.18
N ASP A 73 -19.80 0.29 13.26
CA ASP A 73 -20.52 0.97 12.17
C ASP A 73 -19.70 1.02 10.86
N VAL A 74 -18.39 1.28 10.96
CA VAL A 74 -17.49 1.30 9.80
C VAL A 74 -17.38 -0.10 9.18
N LEU A 75 -17.23 -1.14 10.00
CA LEU A 75 -17.12 -2.51 9.51
C LEU A 75 -18.42 -3.00 8.87
N GLU A 76 -19.58 -2.67 9.46
CA GLU A 76 -20.89 -3.02 8.90
C GLU A 76 -21.11 -2.38 7.53
N MET A 77 -20.72 -1.11 7.35
CA MET A 77 -20.80 -0.43 6.05
C MET A 77 -19.91 -1.09 4.98
N ILE A 78 -18.68 -1.48 5.35
CA ILE A 78 -17.76 -2.16 4.43
C ILE A 78 -18.33 -3.53 4.04
N GLU A 79 -18.86 -4.29 5.00
CA GLU A 79 -19.45 -5.61 4.75
C GLU A 79 -20.69 -5.49 3.84
N MET A 80 -21.59 -4.55 4.10
CA MET A 80 -22.76 -4.31 3.25
C MET A 80 -22.35 -4.00 1.81
N THR A 81 -21.32 -3.18 1.61
CA THR A 81 -20.79 -2.91 0.26
C THR A 81 -20.20 -4.18 -0.36
N ALA A 82 -19.51 -5.00 0.43
CA ALA A 82 -18.95 -6.25 -0.05
C ALA A 82 -20.02 -7.26 -0.47
N GLU A 83 -21.11 -7.38 0.29
CA GLU A 83 -22.27 -8.22 -0.06
C GLU A 83 -22.87 -7.79 -1.41
N GLU A 84 -23.09 -6.49 -1.62
CA GLU A 84 -23.64 -5.97 -2.88
C GLU A 84 -22.71 -6.20 -4.09
N VAL A 85 -21.40 -6.17 -3.87
CA VAL A 85 -20.40 -6.22 -4.95
C VAL A 85 -20.00 -7.64 -5.32
N TYR A 86 -20.05 -8.59 -4.38
CA TYR A 86 -19.63 -9.98 -4.61
C TYR A 86 -20.80 -10.95 -4.91
N GLU A 87 -22.06 -10.53 -4.77
CA GLU A 87 -23.23 -11.25 -5.30
C GLU A 87 -23.31 -11.26 -6.83
#